data_AF-U3B4B7-F1
#
_entry.id   AF-U3B4B7-F1
#
_cell.length_a   1.000
_cell.length_b   1.000
_cell.length_c   1.000
_cell.angle_alpha   90.00
_cell.angle_beta   90.00
_cell.angle_gamma   90.00
#
_symmetry.space_group_name_H-M   'P 1'
#
loop_
_entity.id
_entity.type
_entity.pdbx_description
1 polymer ?
#
loop_
_entity_poly.entity_id
_entity_poly.type
_entity_poly.pdbx_seq_one_letter_code
_entity_poly.pdbx_strand_id
1 'polypeptide(L)'
;MDSTGEWIQLDNHNVDGTVQEVTLTTVKVKNWDNTIAMIPSQTLVTEPFINWYGVEETGARRIKRALFIDTESIQFLDAKTLQQMQRFRLLKPHIQRKQKEIEEYNRTLPQDADPINFRRLTNLGCFREYVASYLATHPAVIKDLTIVVRQLESNRFGLPIEVYCYVNKTSIKDYERAQADLFDHIYSILKEFDLKTVKPYASMNK
;
A
#
# COMPACT_ATOMS: atom_id res chain seq x y z
N MET A 1 -17.79 14.00 28.43
CA MET A 1 -17.34 13.71 27.06
C MET A 1 -18.29 12.64 26.58
N ASP A 2 -19.18 12.96 25.64
CA ASP A 2 -20.15 11.99 25.12
C ASP A 2 -19.47 11.19 24.02
N SER A 3 -18.97 10.00 24.36
CA SER A 3 -18.29 9.10 23.43
C SER A 3 -19.27 8.21 22.66
N THR A 4 -20.58 8.48 22.78
CA THR A 4 -21.61 7.73 22.05
C THR A 4 -21.44 7.95 20.54
N GLY A 5 -21.43 6.86 19.78
CA GLY A 5 -21.20 6.88 18.34
C GLY A 5 -19.74 6.72 17.91
N GLU A 6 -18.77 6.80 18.83
CA GLU A 6 -17.37 6.57 18.51
C GLU A 6 -17.11 5.08 18.22
N TRP A 7 -16.24 4.80 17.24
CA TRP A 7 -15.76 3.45 16.97
C TRP A 7 -14.51 3.14 17.80
N ILE A 8 -14.60 2.14 18.67
CA ILE A 8 -13.49 1.63 19.48
C ILE A 8 -13.17 0.17 19.19
N GLN A 9 -11.92 -0.23 19.41
CA GLN A 9 -11.45 -1.60 19.26
C GLN A 9 -10.54 -2.00 20.43
N LEU A 10 -10.85 -3.13 21.06
CA LEU A 10 -10.06 -3.80 22.09
C LEU A 10 -9.82 -5.26 21.69
N ASP A 11 -8.63 -5.54 21.16
CA ASP A 11 -8.29 -6.85 20.59
C ASP A 11 -8.41 -7.98 21.62
N ASN A 12 -7.97 -7.75 22.86
CA ASN A 12 -8.00 -8.76 23.93
C ASN A 12 -9.41 -9.07 24.45
N HIS A 13 -10.41 -8.26 24.10
CA HIS A 13 -11.77 -8.37 24.61
C HIS A 13 -12.80 -8.66 23.51
N ASN A 14 -12.34 -8.93 22.27
CA ASN A 14 -13.20 -9.12 21.10
C ASN A 14 -14.21 -7.97 20.91
N VAL A 15 -13.74 -6.74 21.14
CA VAL A 15 -14.53 -5.52 20.93
C VAL A 15 -14.02 -4.85 19.67
N ASP A 16 -14.91 -4.65 18.70
CA ASP A 16 -14.64 -3.87 17.50
C ASP A 16 -15.98 -3.35 16.97
N GLY A 17 -16.30 -2.10 17.30
CA GLY A 17 -17.56 -1.49 16.89
C GLY A 17 -17.88 -0.16 17.58
N THR A 18 -19.15 0.23 17.48
CA THR A 18 -19.60 1.58 17.86
C THR A 18 -20.14 1.61 19.29
N VAL A 19 -19.69 2.58 20.08
CA VAL A 19 -20.20 2.86 21.42
C VAL A 19 -21.68 3.26 21.33
N GLN A 20 -22.55 2.50 21.99
CA GLN A 20 -23.99 2.74 22.05
C GLN A 20 -24.38 3.55 23.29
N GLU A 21 -23.69 3.30 24.40
CA GLU A 21 -24.04 3.88 25.70
C GLU A 21 -22.82 3.88 26.61
N VAL A 22 -22.66 4.96 27.37
CA VAL A 22 -21.63 5.11 28.40
C VAL A 22 -22.30 5.38 29.74
N THR A 23 -22.09 4.50 30.71
CA THR A 23 -22.51 4.67 32.10
C THR A 23 -21.29 4.85 33.01
N LEU A 24 -21.51 5.11 34.30
CA LEU A 24 -20.42 5.24 35.27
C LEU A 24 -19.54 3.98 35.36
N THR A 25 -20.16 2.80 35.22
CA THR A 25 -19.49 1.51 35.45
C THR A 25 -19.24 0.71 34.19
N THR A 26 -19.98 0.99 33.11
CA THR A 26 -19.98 0.15 31.92
C THR A 26 -20.16 0.95 30.64
N VAL A 27 -19.42 0.56 29.62
CA VAL A 27 -19.54 1.02 28.24
C VAL A 27 -20.12 -0.10 27.39
N LYS A 28 -21.21 0.20 26.69
CA LYS A 28 -21.89 -0.72 25.79
C LYS A 28 -21.42 -0.46 24.37
N VAL A 29 -20.89 -1.49 23.71
CA VAL A 29 -20.42 -1.43 22.33
C VAL A 29 -21.24 -2.39 21.49
N LYS A 30 -21.68 -1.94 20.31
CA LYS A 30 -22.26 -2.82 19.29
C LYS A 30 -21.17 -3.16 18.28
N ASN A 31 -20.75 -4.42 18.27
CA ASN A 31 -19.74 -4.93 17.36
C ASN A 31 -20.25 -4.96 15.90
N TRP A 32 -19.34 -5.04 14.93
CA TRP A 32 -19.68 -5.14 13.51
C TRP A 32 -20.49 -6.39 13.15
N ASP A 33 -20.32 -7.48 13.90
CA ASP A 33 -21.12 -8.72 13.79
C ASP A 33 -22.52 -8.61 14.45
N ASN A 34 -22.88 -7.41 14.92
CA ASN A 34 -24.10 -7.07 15.65
C ASN A 34 -24.21 -7.65 17.07
N THR A 35 -23.15 -8.26 17.61
CA THR A 35 -23.12 -8.61 19.04
C THR A 35 -22.98 -7.36 19.92
N ILE A 36 -23.33 -7.49 21.20
CA ILE A 36 -23.22 -6.41 22.18
C ILE A 36 -22.16 -6.80 23.21
N ALA A 37 -21.11 -5.98 23.32
CA ALA A 37 -20.10 -6.09 24.35
C ALA A 37 -20.38 -5.08 25.48
N MET A 38 -20.25 -5.54 26.72
CA MET A 38 -20.39 -4.71 27.93
C MET A 38 -19.02 -4.64 28.61
N ILE A 39 -18.38 -3.49 28.52
CA ILE A 39 -17.00 -3.28 28.96
C ILE A 39 -17.01 -2.51 30.27
N PRO A 40 -16.39 -2.99 31.36
CA PRO A 40 -16.23 -2.18 32.56
C PRO A 40 -15.47 -0.89 32.25
N SER A 41 -15.94 0.26 32.74
CA SER A 41 -15.29 1.56 32.45
C SER A 41 -13.82 1.59 32.87
N GLN A 42 -13.46 0.85 33.92
CA GLN A 42 -12.08 0.70 34.37
C GLN A 42 -11.16 0.15 33.28
N THR A 43 -11.64 -0.78 32.44
CA THR A 43 -10.85 -1.38 31.35
C THR A 43 -10.34 -0.34 30.37
N LEU A 44 -11.17 0.65 30.00
CA LEU A 44 -10.77 1.73 29.09
C LEU A 44 -9.75 2.70 29.70
N VAL A 45 -9.60 2.71 31.02
CA VAL A 45 -8.61 3.51 31.74
C VAL A 45 -7.31 2.73 31.94
N THR A 46 -7.39 1.43 32.14
CA THR A 46 -6.23 0.59 32.49
C THR A 46 -5.57 -0.08 31.30
N GLU A 47 -6.31 -0.29 30.21
CA GLU A 47 -5.83 -1.03 29.04
C GLU A 47 -5.77 -0.14 27.80
N PRO A 48 -4.77 -0.37 26.93
CA PRO A 48 -4.73 0.32 25.64
C PRO A 48 -5.90 -0.15 24.76
N PHE A 49 -6.51 0.80 24.08
CA PHE A 49 -7.54 0.54 23.07
C PHE A 49 -7.33 1.47 21.87
N ILE A 50 -7.90 1.11 20.73
CA ILE A 50 -7.86 1.94 19.52
C ILE A 50 -9.17 2.74 19.48
N ASN A 51 -9.06 4.07 19.41
CA ASN A 51 -10.18 4.95 19.10
C ASN A 51 -10.07 5.44 17.65
N TRP A 52 -11.04 5.05 16.82
CA TRP A 52 -11.07 5.38 15.40
C TRP A 52 -11.62 6.79 15.11
N TYR A 53 -12.08 7.53 16.12
CA TYR A 53 -12.51 8.93 15.98
C TYR A 53 -11.47 9.82 15.28
N GLY A 54 -10.18 9.58 15.53
CA GLY A 54 -9.10 10.33 14.86
C GLY A 54 -9.09 10.16 13.32
N VAL A 55 -9.60 9.04 12.79
CA VAL A 55 -9.78 8.85 11.34
C VAL A 55 -10.93 9.67 10.80
N GLU A 56 -12.02 9.80 11.58
CA GLU A 56 -13.15 10.65 11.21
C GLU A 56 -12.78 12.13 11.25
N GLU A 57 -12.07 12.56 12.30
CA GLU A 57 -11.62 13.94 12.47
C GLU A 57 -10.64 14.38 11.37
N THR A 58 -9.69 13.52 11.01
CA THR A 58 -8.74 13.80 9.93
C THR A 58 -9.34 13.63 8.54
N GLY A 59 -10.49 12.95 8.42
CA GLY A 59 -11.08 12.56 7.14
C GLY A 59 -10.20 11.60 6.32
N ALA A 60 -9.19 10.99 6.94
CA ALA A 60 -8.10 10.28 6.26
C ALA A 60 -7.91 8.87 6.82
N ARG A 61 -8.08 7.85 5.98
CA ARG A 61 -7.82 6.46 6.35
C ARG A 61 -6.63 5.89 5.60
N ARG A 62 -5.74 5.20 6.32
CA ARG A 62 -4.50 4.66 5.77
C ARG A 62 -4.72 3.35 5.04
N ILE A 63 -4.27 3.28 3.78
CA ILE A 63 -4.01 2.04 3.06
C ILE A 63 -2.55 1.65 3.29
N LYS A 64 -2.34 0.43 3.78
CA LYS A 64 -1.01 -0.18 3.95
C LYS A 64 -1.11 -1.66 3.56
N ARG A 65 -0.85 -1.96 2.29
CA ARG A 65 -0.99 -3.31 1.72
C ARG A 65 0.17 -3.61 0.80
N ALA A 66 0.64 -4.86 0.80
CA ALA A 66 1.72 -5.31 -0.05
C ALA A 66 1.23 -6.23 -1.17
N LEU A 67 1.86 -6.13 -2.33
CA LEU A 67 1.82 -7.15 -3.38
C LEU A 67 3.16 -7.88 -3.43
N PHE A 68 3.12 -9.18 -3.67
CA PHE A 68 4.32 -10.03 -3.64
C PHE A 68 4.77 -10.34 -5.06
N ILE A 69 5.93 -9.81 -5.43
CA ILE A 69 6.50 -9.94 -6.77
C ILE A 69 7.41 -11.16 -6.83
N ASP A 70 7.28 -11.93 -7.90
CA ASP A 70 8.20 -12.99 -8.25
C ASP A 70 9.54 -12.38 -8.65
N THR A 71 10.59 -12.67 -7.89
CA THR A 71 11.93 -12.11 -8.12
C THR A 71 12.53 -12.54 -9.46
N GLU A 72 12.10 -13.68 -10.01
CA GLU A 72 12.56 -14.14 -11.33
C GLU A 72 11.98 -13.29 -12.48
N SER A 73 10.90 -12.54 -12.23
CA SER A 73 10.33 -11.61 -13.20
C SER A 73 11.02 -10.23 -13.21
N ILE A 74 11.97 -10.00 -12.30
CA ILE A 74 12.70 -8.73 -12.21
C ILE A 74 13.85 -8.75 -13.21
N GLN A 75 13.87 -7.75 -14.09
CA GLN A 75 14.90 -7.64 -15.14
C GLN A 75 15.28 -6.19 -15.42
N PHE A 76 16.45 -6.02 -16.02
CA PHE A 76 16.84 -4.75 -16.64
C PHE A 76 15.98 -4.47 -17.85
N LEU A 77 15.68 -3.20 -18.09
CA LEU A 77 14.97 -2.78 -19.29
C LEU A 77 15.91 -2.82 -20.50
N ASP A 78 15.46 -3.47 -21.57
CA ASP A 78 16.06 -3.30 -22.88
C ASP A 78 15.49 -2.05 -23.59
N ALA A 79 16.03 -1.72 -24.76
CA ALA A 79 15.58 -0.56 -25.52
C ALA A 79 14.09 -0.65 -25.95
N LYS A 80 13.60 -1.87 -26.20
CA LYS A 80 12.22 -2.12 -26.65
C LYS A 80 11.22 -1.92 -25.52
N THR A 81 11.45 -2.55 -24.36
CA THR A 81 10.62 -2.40 -23.16
C THR A 81 10.66 -0.96 -22.67
N LEU A 82 11.83 -0.31 -22.73
CA LEU A 82 11.93 1.11 -22.39
C LEU A 82 11.05 2.00 -23.28
N GLN A 83 11.04 1.75 -24.60
CA GLN A 83 10.16 2.46 -25.53
C GLN A 83 8.67 2.18 -25.25
N GLN A 84 8.31 0.95 -24.89
CA GLN A 84 6.94 0.62 -24.47
C GLN A 84 6.56 1.39 -23.20
N MET A 85 7.45 1.46 -22.22
CA MET A 85 7.22 2.19 -20.97
C MET A 85 7.08 3.70 -21.17
N GLN A 86 7.69 4.27 -22.21
CA GLN A 86 7.47 5.67 -22.56
C GLN A 86 6.01 5.96 -22.97
N ARG A 87 5.17 4.96 -23.23
CA ARG A 87 3.72 5.18 -23.47
C ARG A 87 2.98 5.60 -22.20
N PHE A 88 3.49 5.26 -21.01
CA PHE A 88 2.88 5.65 -19.74
C PHE A 88 3.09 7.13 -19.47
N ARG A 89 2.02 7.92 -19.64
CA ARG A 89 2.02 9.38 -19.39
C ARG A 89 2.60 9.73 -18.02
N LEU A 90 2.23 8.97 -16.99
CA LEU A 90 2.65 9.21 -15.60
C LEU A 90 4.13 8.91 -15.34
N LEU A 91 4.73 8.02 -16.14
CA LEU A 91 6.10 7.54 -15.92
C LEU A 91 7.14 8.30 -16.77
N LYS A 92 6.71 8.95 -17.86
CA LYS A 92 7.59 9.70 -18.76
C LYS A 92 8.57 10.64 -18.05
N PRO A 93 8.14 11.52 -17.11
CA PRO A 93 9.07 12.46 -16.46
C PRO A 93 10.16 11.73 -15.67
N HIS A 94 9.80 10.64 -15.00
CA HIS A 94 10.76 9.85 -14.24
C HIS A 94 11.76 9.14 -15.14
N ILE A 95 11.31 8.49 -16.21
CA ILE A 95 12.21 7.81 -17.15
C ILE A 95 13.23 8.79 -17.72
N GLN A 96 12.78 9.97 -18.16
CA GLN A 96 13.66 10.99 -18.72
C GLN A 96 14.71 11.46 -17.72
N ARG A 97 14.31 11.70 -16.47
CA ARG A 97 15.24 12.09 -15.41
C ARG A 97 16.23 10.98 -15.09
N LYS A 98 15.76 9.75 -14.91
CA LYS A 98 16.62 8.62 -14.56
C LYS A 98 17.57 8.21 -15.68
N GLN A 99 17.17 8.32 -16.94
CA GLN A 99 18.06 8.08 -18.07
C GLN A 99 19.26 9.04 -18.03
N LYS A 100 19.04 10.34 -17.80
CA LYS A 100 20.13 11.31 -17.65
C LYS A 100 21.08 10.96 -16.50
N GLU A 101 20.54 10.68 -15.32
CA GLU A 101 21.35 10.27 -14.15
C GLU A 101 22.18 9.00 -14.43
N ILE A 102 21.59 8.04 -15.15
CA ILE A 102 22.27 6.78 -15.53
C ILE A 102 23.35 7.03 -16.58
N GLU A 103 23.07 7.83 -17.60
CA GLU A 103 24.03 8.20 -18.65
C GLU A 103 25.22 8.95 -18.07
N GLU A 104 24.98 9.89 -17.15
CA GLU A 104 26.02 10.64 -16.45
C GLU A 104 26.93 9.70 -15.63
N TYR A 105 26.34 8.77 -14.88
CA TYR A 105 27.12 7.76 -14.15
C TYR A 105 27.89 6.83 -15.10
N ASN A 106 27.25 6.31 -16.14
CA ASN A 106 27.90 5.36 -17.04
C ASN A 106 29.07 6.00 -17.81
N ARG A 107 29.06 7.32 -18.04
CA ARG A 107 30.19 8.07 -18.61
C ARG A 107 31.41 8.15 -17.69
N THR A 108 31.26 7.92 -16.39
CA THR A 108 32.41 7.90 -15.46
C THR A 108 33.16 6.57 -15.50
N LEU A 109 32.64 5.55 -16.20
CA LEU A 109 33.27 4.25 -16.30
C LEU A 109 34.34 4.25 -17.40
N PRO A 110 35.39 3.42 -17.27
CA PRO A 110 36.40 3.22 -18.32
C PRO A 110 35.78 2.81 -19.66
N GLN A 111 36.44 3.15 -20.76
CA GLN A 111 35.94 2.84 -22.11
C GLN A 111 35.88 1.33 -22.39
N ASP A 112 36.71 0.54 -21.71
CA ASP A 112 36.78 -0.92 -21.75
C ASP A 112 35.95 -1.59 -20.65
N ALA A 113 35.14 -0.83 -19.90
CA ALA A 113 34.28 -1.38 -18.86
C ALA A 113 33.26 -2.36 -19.44
N ASP A 114 33.15 -3.53 -18.82
CA ASP A 114 32.14 -4.52 -19.16
C ASP A 114 30.72 -3.92 -18.99
N PRO A 115 29.82 -4.05 -19.98
CA PRO A 115 28.44 -3.58 -19.91
C PRO A 115 27.64 -4.04 -18.69
N ILE A 116 28.05 -5.14 -18.02
CA ILE A 116 27.42 -5.58 -16.76
C ILE A 116 27.52 -4.54 -15.65
N ASN A 117 28.55 -3.70 -15.68
CA ASN A 117 28.80 -2.64 -14.69
C ASN A 117 27.96 -1.38 -14.96
N PHE A 118 27.29 -1.30 -16.10
CA PHE A 118 26.46 -0.15 -16.43
C PHE A 118 25.20 -0.16 -15.58
N ARG A 119 24.90 1.00 -14.98
CA ARG A 119 23.59 1.23 -14.38
C ARG A 119 22.54 1.19 -15.46
N ARG A 120 21.42 0.55 -15.14
CA ARG A 120 20.27 0.37 -16.03
C ARG A 120 18.99 0.49 -15.22
N LEU A 121 17.93 0.92 -15.89
CA LEU A 121 16.59 0.87 -15.32
C LEU A 121 16.15 -0.58 -15.16
N THR A 122 15.34 -0.86 -14.13
CA THR A 122 14.68 -2.14 -13.95
C THR A 122 13.18 -1.98 -14.12
N ASN A 123 12.53 -3.02 -14.59
CA ASN A 123 11.08 -3.03 -14.70
C ASN A 123 10.39 -2.79 -13.34
N LEU A 124 10.92 -3.38 -12.26
CA LEU A 124 10.43 -3.17 -10.91
C LEU A 124 10.57 -1.72 -10.43
N GLY A 125 11.71 -1.08 -10.71
CA GLY A 125 11.92 0.32 -10.36
C GLY A 125 10.91 1.24 -11.07
N CYS A 126 10.69 1.01 -12.37
CA CYS A 126 9.71 1.72 -13.16
C CYS A 126 8.27 1.47 -12.70
N PHE A 127 7.92 0.24 -12.34
CA PHE A 127 6.61 -0.10 -11.80
C PHE A 127 6.32 0.64 -10.49
N ARG A 128 7.28 0.65 -9.55
CA ARG A 128 7.13 1.36 -8.27
C ARG A 128 6.86 2.85 -8.47
N GLU A 129 7.62 3.49 -9.35
CA GLU A 129 7.42 4.89 -9.66
C GLU A 129 6.06 5.13 -10.34
N TYR A 130 5.66 4.26 -11.27
CA TYR A 130 4.36 4.37 -11.92
C TYR A 130 3.23 4.32 -10.90
N VAL A 131 3.27 3.36 -9.95
CA VAL A 131 2.26 3.25 -8.90
C VAL A 131 2.27 4.48 -8.00
N ALA A 132 3.44 5.00 -7.62
CA ALA A 132 3.53 6.22 -6.82
C ALA A 132 2.89 7.43 -7.55
N SER A 133 3.17 7.57 -8.84
CA SER A 133 2.60 8.64 -9.70
C SER A 133 1.10 8.46 -9.92
N TYR A 134 0.63 7.21 -10.06
CA TYR A 134 -0.78 6.87 -10.14
C TYR A 134 -1.51 7.29 -8.87
N LEU A 135 -1.00 6.92 -7.69
CA LEU A 135 -1.57 7.32 -6.40
C LEU A 135 -1.58 8.83 -6.22
N ALA A 136 -0.49 9.52 -6.57
CA ALA A 136 -0.39 10.98 -6.49
C ALA A 136 -1.39 11.73 -7.39
N THR A 137 -1.94 11.06 -8.41
CA THR A 137 -2.96 11.63 -9.32
C THR A 137 -4.38 11.13 -9.03
N HIS A 138 -4.54 10.12 -8.17
CA HIS A 138 -5.84 9.49 -7.92
C HIS A 138 -6.74 10.36 -7.03
N PRO A 139 -8.03 10.56 -7.38
CA PRO A 139 -8.91 11.50 -6.67
C PRO A 139 -9.28 11.06 -5.23
N ALA A 140 -9.23 9.76 -4.95
CA ALA A 140 -9.47 9.26 -3.61
C ALA A 140 -8.27 9.40 -2.66
N VAL A 141 -7.05 9.60 -3.20
CA VAL A 141 -5.81 9.66 -2.42
C VAL A 141 -5.56 11.10 -1.95
N ILE A 142 -5.27 11.26 -0.66
CA ILE A 142 -4.93 12.55 -0.05
C ILE A 142 -3.46 12.84 -0.31
N LYS A 143 -3.19 13.84 -1.15
CA LYS A 143 -1.86 14.14 -1.70
C LYS A 143 -0.93 14.83 -0.71
N ASP A 144 -1.49 15.55 0.26
CA ASP A 144 -0.73 16.26 1.30
C ASP A 144 -0.19 15.32 2.38
N LEU A 145 -0.66 14.07 2.38
CA LEU A 145 -0.17 13.01 3.27
C LEU A 145 0.79 12.08 2.55
N THR A 146 1.50 11.27 3.34
CA THR A 146 2.53 10.35 2.82
C THR A 146 1.98 9.40 1.75
N ILE A 147 2.61 9.42 0.57
CA ILE A 147 2.45 8.41 -0.49
C ILE A 147 3.80 7.73 -0.69
N VAL A 148 3.88 6.43 -0.44
CA VAL A 148 5.11 5.65 -0.57
C VAL A 148 4.81 4.31 -1.24
N VAL A 149 5.63 3.97 -2.23
CA VAL A 149 5.67 2.63 -2.84
C VAL A 149 7.08 2.07 -2.67
N ARG A 150 7.24 1.14 -1.73
CA ARG A 150 8.56 0.67 -1.29
C ARG A 150 8.69 -0.85 -1.34
N GLN A 151 9.93 -1.30 -1.47
CA GLN A 151 10.29 -2.70 -1.27
C GLN A 151 10.42 -2.97 0.24
N LEU A 152 9.90 -4.11 0.68
CA LEU A 152 10.24 -4.69 1.98
C LEU A 152 11.29 -5.80 1.77
N GLU A 153 11.79 -6.36 2.86
CA GLU A 153 12.69 -7.51 2.80
C GLU A 153 12.02 -8.70 2.07
N SER A 154 12.76 -9.30 1.15
CA SER A 154 12.32 -10.50 0.43
C SER A 154 12.07 -11.64 1.43
N ASN A 155 11.07 -12.47 1.15
CA ASN A 155 10.79 -13.66 1.93
C ASN A 155 10.41 -14.83 1.00
N ARG A 156 10.04 -15.97 1.60
CA ARG A 156 9.65 -17.19 0.84
C ARG A 156 8.47 -16.99 -0.12
N PHE A 157 7.73 -15.89 0.00
CA PHE A 157 6.63 -15.53 -0.88
C PHE A 157 7.03 -14.47 -1.91
N GLY A 158 8.32 -14.21 -2.13
CA GLY A 158 8.84 -13.24 -3.10
C GLY A 158 9.24 -11.90 -2.48
N LEU A 159 9.32 -10.86 -3.32
CA LEU A 159 9.67 -9.50 -2.91
C LEU A 159 8.41 -8.68 -2.67
N PRO A 160 8.09 -8.28 -1.41
CA PRO A 160 6.92 -7.48 -1.14
C PRO A 160 7.12 -6.04 -1.58
N ILE A 161 6.17 -5.51 -2.35
CA ILE A 161 6.05 -4.09 -2.68
C ILE A 161 4.89 -3.54 -1.85
N GLU A 162 5.20 -2.76 -0.83
CA GLU A 162 4.23 -2.10 0.04
C GLU A 162 3.76 -0.80 -0.60
N VAL A 163 2.44 -0.69 -0.74
CA VAL A 163 1.73 0.54 -1.09
C VAL A 163 1.21 1.16 0.20
N TYR A 164 1.71 2.35 0.50
CA TYR A 164 1.36 3.14 1.68
C TYR A 164 0.79 4.49 1.22
N CYS A 165 -0.48 4.75 1.50
CA CYS A 165 -1.10 6.04 1.22
C CYS A 165 -2.31 6.30 2.13
N TYR A 166 -2.87 7.50 2.08
CA TYR A 166 -4.11 7.84 2.78
C TYR A 166 -5.22 8.16 1.78
N VAL A 167 -6.44 7.71 2.07
CA VAL A 167 -7.62 7.98 1.25
C VAL A 167 -8.66 8.79 2.01
N ASN A 168 -9.43 9.58 1.27
CA ASN A 168 -10.51 10.44 1.79
C ASN A 168 -11.82 9.68 2.08
N LYS A 169 -11.72 8.40 2.42
CA LYS A 169 -12.84 7.49 2.70
C LYS A 169 -12.71 6.97 4.12
N THR A 170 -13.55 7.48 5.02
CA THR A 170 -13.55 7.11 6.44
C THR A 170 -14.46 5.90 6.70
N SER A 171 -15.62 5.83 6.04
CA SER A 171 -16.55 4.71 6.15
C SER A 171 -15.87 3.40 5.72
N ILE A 172 -16.12 2.30 6.46
CA ILE A 172 -15.55 0.98 6.13
C ILE A 172 -15.87 0.59 4.69
N LYS A 173 -17.14 0.74 4.30
CA LYS A 173 -17.61 0.38 2.96
C LYS A 173 -16.86 1.12 1.84
N ASP A 174 -16.71 2.44 1.96
CA ASP A 174 -16.09 3.22 0.89
C ASP A 174 -14.56 3.10 0.92
N TYR A 175 -13.98 2.93 2.10
CA TYR A 175 -12.57 2.61 2.27
C TYR A 175 -12.22 1.29 1.57
N GLU A 176 -12.98 0.22 1.82
CA GLU A 176 -12.73 -1.09 1.21
C GLU A 176 -12.90 -1.04 -0.31
N ARG A 177 -13.92 -0.31 -0.81
CA ARG A 177 -14.10 -0.10 -2.25
C ARG A 177 -12.92 0.65 -2.86
N ALA A 178 -12.52 1.78 -2.28
CA ALA A 178 -11.41 2.56 -2.79
C ALA A 178 -10.09 1.76 -2.78
N GLN A 179 -9.87 0.97 -1.73
CA GLN A 179 -8.73 0.06 -1.65
C GLN A 179 -8.77 -1.01 -2.75
N ALA A 180 -9.92 -1.64 -2.98
CA ALA A 180 -10.08 -2.64 -4.04
C ALA A 180 -9.83 -2.03 -5.43
N ASP A 181 -10.47 -0.91 -5.75
CA ASP A 181 -10.35 -0.23 -7.05
C ASP A 181 -8.89 0.16 -7.36
N LEU A 182 -8.17 0.69 -6.35
CA LEU A 182 -6.75 1.01 -6.48
C LEU A 182 -5.92 -0.23 -6.80
N PHE A 183 -6.15 -1.33 -6.07
CA PHE A 183 -5.38 -2.55 -6.23
C PHE A 183 -5.72 -3.32 -7.50
N ASP A 184 -6.96 -3.29 -7.98
CA ASP A 184 -7.36 -3.90 -9.25
C ASP A 184 -6.56 -3.32 -10.41
N HIS A 185 -6.39 -1.98 -10.43
CA HIS A 185 -5.52 -1.31 -11.39
C HIS A 185 -4.05 -1.71 -11.23
N ILE A 186 -3.54 -1.70 -9.98
CA ILE A 186 -2.14 -2.04 -9.67
C ILE A 186 -1.82 -3.48 -10.09
N TYR A 187 -2.71 -4.44 -9.85
CA TYR A 187 -2.52 -5.83 -10.28
C TYR A 187 -2.61 -5.97 -11.79
N SER A 188 -3.52 -5.26 -12.44
CA SER A 188 -3.72 -5.33 -13.89
C SER A 188 -2.50 -4.79 -14.65
N ILE A 189 -1.94 -3.67 -14.18
CA ILE A 189 -0.83 -3.02 -14.87
C ILE A 189 0.51 -3.77 -14.73
N LEU A 190 0.67 -4.67 -13.75
CA LEU A 190 1.91 -5.45 -13.56
C LEU A 190 2.40 -6.12 -14.85
N LYS A 191 1.48 -6.64 -15.65
CA LYS A 191 1.78 -7.35 -16.90
C LYS A 191 2.46 -6.45 -17.93
N GLU A 192 2.13 -5.17 -17.94
CA GLU A 192 2.77 -4.19 -18.83
C GLU A 192 4.22 -3.85 -18.43
N PHE A 193 4.62 -4.24 -17.22
CA PHE A 193 6.00 -4.15 -16.74
C PHE A 193 6.72 -5.50 -16.82
N ASP A 194 6.14 -6.52 -17.47
CA ASP A 194 6.64 -7.89 -17.48
C ASP A 194 6.84 -8.49 -16.07
N LEU A 195 6.15 -7.95 -15.06
CA LEU A 195 6.22 -8.41 -13.69
C LEU A 195 5.14 -9.45 -13.42
N LYS A 196 5.47 -10.41 -12.54
CA LYS A 196 4.54 -11.44 -12.09
C LYS A 196 4.41 -11.39 -10.57
N THR A 197 3.21 -11.70 -10.08
CA THR A 197 3.04 -12.01 -8.67
C THR A 197 3.47 -13.44 -8.39
N VAL A 198 3.93 -13.72 -7.17
CA VAL A 198 4.20 -15.10 -6.76
C VAL A 198 2.93 -15.93 -6.90
N LYS A 199 3.06 -17.09 -7.56
CA LYS A 199 1.96 -18.04 -7.69
C LYS A 199 1.68 -18.64 -6.31
N PRO A 200 0.40 -18.82 -5.92
CA PRO A 200 0.09 -19.69 -4.79
C PRO A 200 0.76 -21.04 -5.03
N TYR A 201 1.41 -21.62 -4.01
CA TYR A 201 1.95 -22.96 -4.11
C TYR A 201 0.82 -23.88 -4.58
N ALA A 202 0.93 -24.40 -5.81
CA ALA A 202 0.16 -25.58 -6.18
C ALA A 202 0.64 -26.67 -5.23
N SER A 203 -0.24 -27.17 -4.37
CA SER A 203 0.04 -28.34 -3.55
C SER A 203 0.62 -29.42 -4.47
N MET A 204 1.90 -29.71 -4.32
CA MET A 204 2.52 -30.86 -4.97
C MET A 204 1.82 -32.09 -4.39
N ASN A 205 0.85 -32.62 -5.12
CA ASN A 205 0.39 -33.98 -4.89
C ASN A 205 1.60 -34.90 -5.11
N LYS A 206 2.15 -35.42 -4.02
CA LYS A 206 2.99 -36.61 -3.99
C LYS A 206 2.19 -37.71 -3.32
#